data_AF-A0A0J6FXK3-F1
#
_entry.id   AF-A0A0J6FXK3-F1
#
_cell.length_a   1.000
_cell.length_b   1.000
_cell.length_c   1.000
_cell.angle_alpha   90.00
_cell.angle_beta   90.00
_cell.angle_gamma   90.00
#
_symmetry.space_group_name_H-M   'P 1'
#
loop_
_entity.id
_entity.type
_entity.pdbx_description
1 polymer ?
#
loop_
_entity_poly.entity_id
_entity_poly.type
_entity_poly.pdbx_seq_one_letter_code
_entity_poly.pdbx_strand_id
1 'polypeptide(L)'
;MVKIVHYLRRGVAILILAMLLALIAYDVLAVRPHLARIRALLSQADPEDAYPPEAIRRLIDANVGSPSPHAVRLVTSLVSSDLTQGQSQMHETLWRMLLPMHIDRSQMYGIYCSLSYNGLNQGLSSFANREFGKPLSQLSPMQAATTVAITHAPTLYLRDRNRLDQRARALLVKSQHPR
;
A
#
# COMPACT_ATOMS: atom_id res chain seq x y z
N MET A 1 -33.23 -25.01 -30.43
CA MET A 1 -32.60 -23.85 -29.77
C MET A 1 -32.49 -23.97 -28.25
N VAL A 2 -33.56 -24.31 -27.51
CA VAL A 2 -33.56 -24.34 -26.02
C VAL A 2 -32.47 -25.24 -25.40
N LYS A 3 -32.23 -26.43 -25.96
CA LYS A 3 -31.20 -27.37 -25.47
C LYS A 3 -29.78 -26.79 -25.58
N ILE A 4 -29.45 -26.14 -26.70
CA ILE A 4 -28.12 -25.53 -26.95
C ILE A 4 -27.86 -24.39 -25.96
N VAL A 5 -28.87 -23.54 -25.71
CA VAL A 5 -28.79 -22.46 -24.72
C VAL A 5 -28.54 -23.01 -23.31
N HIS A 6 -29.17 -24.14 -22.96
CA HIS A 6 -28.97 -24.77 -21.65
C HIS A 6 -27.59 -25.40 -21.48
N TYR A 7 -27.04 -26.05 -22.51
CA TYR A 7 -25.67 -26.56 -22.50
C TYR A 7 -24.64 -25.42 -22.43
N LEU A 8 -24.86 -24.34 -23.20
CA LEU A 8 -23.99 -23.16 -23.17
C LEU A 8 -24.01 -22.50 -21.79
N ARG A 9 -25.19 -22.33 -21.18
CA ARG A 9 -25.33 -21.80 -19.81
C ARG A 9 -24.62 -22.67 -18.79
N ARG A 10 -24.75 -24.00 -18.88
CA ARG A 10 -24.04 -24.94 -17.99
C ARG A 10 -22.52 -24.86 -18.18
N GLY A 11 -22.06 -24.80 -19.42
CA GLY A 11 -20.63 -24.65 -19.74
C GLY A 11 -20.05 -23.36 -19.13
N VAL A 12 -20.72 -22.23 -19.33
CA VAL A 12 -20.33 -20.94 -18.74
C VAL A 12 -20.34 -21.00 -17.21
N ALA A 13 -21.36 -21.59 -16.60
CA ALA A 13 -21.44 -21.73 -15.14
C ALA A 13 -20.27 -22.58 -14.58
N ILE A 14 -19.92 -23.67 -15.25
CA ILE A 14 -18.78 -24.53 -14.86
C ILE A 14 -17.46 -23.76 -14.97
N LEU A 15 -17.26 -22.99 -16.04
CA LEU A 15 -16.05 -22.18 -16.22
C LEU A 15 -15.92 -21.11 -15.13
N ILE A 16 -17.01 -20.42 -14.80
CA ILE A 16 -17.02 -19.44 -13.71
C ILE A 16 -16.70 -20.12 -12.38
N LEU A 17 -17.33 -21.26 -12.09
CA LEU A 17 -17.07 -22.01 -10.85
C LEU A 17 -15.61 -22.45 -10.75
N ALA A 18 -15.03 -22.98 -11.83
CA ALA A 18 -13.62 -23.37 -11.88
C ALA A 18 -12.69 -22.18 -11.61
N MET A 19 -12.98 -21.02 -12.20
CA MET A 19 -12.21 -19.79 -11.98
C MET A 19 -12.28 -19.31 -10.53
N LEU A 20 -13.47 -19.37 -9.92
CA LEU A 20 -13.65 -19.03 -8.50
C LEU A 20 -12.89 -19.99 -7.59
N LEU A 21 -12.95 -21.30 -7.86
CA LEU A 21 -12.20 -22.29 -7.09
C LEU A 21 -10.69 -22.09 -7.22
N ALA A 22 -10.19 -21.76 -8.42
CA ALA A 22 -8.78 -21.45 -8.62
C ALA A 22 -8.36 -20.19 -7.83
N LEU A 23 -9.21 -19.16 -7.79
CA LEU A 23 -8.95 -17.94 -7.02
C LEU A 23 -8.93 -18.22 -5.51
N ILE A 24 -9.86 -19.04 -5.00
CA ILE A 24 -9.88 -19.46 -3.59
C ILE A 24 -8.65 -20.29 -3.24
N ALA A 25 -8.28 -21.25 -4.10
CA ALA A 25 -7.07 -22.05 -3.90
C ALA A 25 -5.83 -21.16 -3.85
N TYR A 26 -5.73 -20.17 -4.74
CA TYR A 26 -4.64 -19.19 -4.73
C TYR A 26 -4.64 -18.35 -3.44
N ASP A 27 -5.79 -17.85 -2.99
CA ASP A 27 -5.90 -17.10 -1.73
C ASP A 27 -5.37 -17.90 -0.54
N VAL A 28 -5.79 -19.16 -0.41
CA VAL A 28 -5.40 -20.05 0.69
C VAL A 28 -3.91 -20.39 0.66
N LEU A 29 -3.34 -20.59 -0.52
CA LEU A 29 -1.95 -21.05 -0.68
C LEU A 29 -0.93 -19.92 -0.76
N ALA A 30 -1.30 -18.75 -1.29
CA ALA A 30 -0.38 -17.65 -1.55
C ALA A 30 -0.59 -16.45 -0.61
N VAL A 31 -1.83 -16.07 -0.30
CA VAL A 31 -2.10 -14.83 0.47
C VAL A 31 -2.19 -15.12 1.97
N ARG A 32 -3.06 -16.06 2.36
CA ARG A 32 -3.34 -16.39 3.77
C ARG A 32 -2.11 -16.73 4.61
N PRO A 33 -1.11 -17.49 4.11
CA PRO A 33 0.06 -17.85 4.90
C PRO A 33 0.87 -16.63 5.36
N HIS A 34 0.79 -15.51 4.64
CA HIS A 34 1.52 -14.29 4.97
C HIS A 34 0.73 -13.31 5.84
N LEU A 35 -0.58 -13.51 6.05
CA LEU A 35 -1.41 -12.59 6.84
C LEU A 35 -0.91 -12.44 8.29
N ALA A 36 -0.48 -13.55 8.90
CA ALA A 36 0.08 -13.51 10.26
C ALA A 36 1.35 -12.64 10.31
N ARG A 37 2.24 -12.78 9.32
CA ARG A 37 3.47 -11.97 9.21
C ARG A 37 3.17 -10.50 8.97
N ILE A 38 2.20 -10.18 8.12
CA ILE A 38 1.79 -8.79 7.85
C ILE A 38 1.20 -8.14 9.11
N ARG A 39 0.36 -8.86 9.85
CA ARG A 39 -0.20 -8.37 11.12
C ARG A 39 0.88 -8.23 12.19
N ALA A 40 1.82 -9.17 12.27
CA ALA A 40 2.97 -9.06 13.17
C ALA A 40 3.81 -7.81 12.85
N LEU A 41 4.04 -7.51 11.57
CA LEU A 41 4.72 -6.31 11.13
C LEU A 41 4.01 -5.04 11.63
N LEU A 42 2.69 -4.96 11.47
CA LEU A 42 1.91 -3.83 11.97
C LEU A 42 1.93 -3.72 13.50
N SER A 43 1.93 -4.85 14.22
CA SER A 43 2.00 -4.85 15.68
C SER A 43 3.36 -4.43 16.24
N GLN A 44 4.43 -4.60 15.46
CA GLN A 44 5.80 -4.24 15.82
C GLN A 44 6.20 -2.85 15.29
N ALA A 45 5.44 -2.30 14.36
CA ALA A 45 5.69 -0.97 13.83
C ALA A 45 5.46 0.12 14.88
N ASP A 46 6.01 1.31 14.63
CA ASP A 46 5.68 2.49 15.42
C ASP A 46 4.15 2.68 15.46
N PRO A 47 3.54 2.98 16.62
CA PRO A 47 2.09 3.13 16.73
C PRO A 47 1.49 4.12 15.72
N GLU A 48 2.18 5.21 15.43
CA GLU A 48 1.73 6.22 14.46
C GLU A 48 2.06 5.83 13.01
N ASP A 49 2.96 4.86 12.77
CA ASP A 49 3.05 4.23 11.46
C ASP A 49 1.95 3.20 11.26
N ALA A 50 1.67 2.35 12.26
CA ALA A 50 0.64 1.31 12.18
C ALA A 50 -0.78 1.92 12.05
N TYR A 51 -1.03 3.02 12.75
CA TYR A 51 -2.30 3.74 12.75
C TYR A 51 -2.07 5.24 12.55
N PRO A 52 -1.80 5.67 11.30
CA PRO A 52 -1.37 7.04 11.05
C PRO A 52 -2.48 8.07 11.32
N PRO A 53 -2.13 9.25 11.85
CA PRO A 53 -3.09 10.33 12.05
C PRO A 53 -3.80 10.74 10.76
N GLU A 54 -5.04 11.23 10.88
CA GLU A 54 -5.88 11.58 9.72
C GLU A 54 -5.21 12.61 8.77
N ALA A 55 -4.42 13.53 9.33
CA ALA A 55 -3.65 14.49 8.53
C ALA A 55 -2.65 13.78 7.60
N ILE A 56 -1.97 12.73 8.08
CA ILE A 56 -1.05 11.93 7.28
C ILE A 56 -1.81 11.11 6.25
N ARG A 57 -2.95 10.51 6.61
CA ARG A 57 -3.79 9.74 5.68
C ARG A 57 -4.25 10.58 4.49
N ARG A 58 -4.73 11.80 4.74
CA ARG A 58 -5.11 12.75 3.67
C ARG A 58 -3.95 13.11 2.75
N LEU A 59 -2.76 13.31 3.31
CA LEU A 59 -1.56 13.56 2.52
C LEU A 59 -1.16 12.33 1.69
N ILE A 60 -1.31 11.12 2.23
CA ILE A 60 -1.08 9.87 1.48
C ILE A 60 -2.07 9.77 0.31
N ASP A 61 -3.34 10.01 0.53
CA ASP A 61 -4.35 10.03 -0.54
C ASP A 61 -4.04 11.11 -1.59
N ALA A 62 -3.60 12.29 -1.16
CA ALA A 62 -3.14 13.32 -2.09
C ALA A 62 -1.89 12.88 -2.87
N ASN A 63 -1.00 12.08 -2.27
CA ASN A 63 0.25 11.64 -2.89
C ASN A 63 0.00 10.54 -3.93
N VAL A 64 -0.77 9.51 -3.55
CA VAL A 64 -0.91 8.26 -4.32
C VAL A 64 -2.36 7.90 -4.69
N GLY A 65 -3.35 8.72 -4.33
CA GLY A 65 -4.78 8.49 -4.57
C GLY A 65 -5.39 7.52 -3.56
N SER A 66 -4.79 6.34 -3.42
CA SER A 66 -5.14 5.33 -2.41
C SER A 66 -3.87 4.61 -1.95
N PRO A 67 -3.74 4.27 -0.66
CA PRO A 67 -2.60 3.52 -0.17
C PRO A 67 -2.58 2.10 -0.72
N SER A 68 -3.73 1.49 -1.04
CA SER A 68 -3.84 0.04 -1.26
C SER A 68 -2.94 -0.51 -2.38
N PRO A 69 -2.88 0.07 -3.60
CA PRO A 69 -1.98 -0.46 -4.63
C PRO A 69 -0.51 -0.39 -4.24
N HIS A 70 -0.11 0.66 -3.51
CA HIS A 70 1.27 0.84 -3.05
C HIS A 70 1.59 -0.08 -1.87
N ALA A 71 0.68 -0.18 -0.89
CA ALA A 71 0.79 -1.08 0.25
C ALA A 71 0.92 -2.54 -0.20
N VAL A 72 0.09 -2.96 -1.16
CA VAL A 72 0.18 -4.31 -1.76
C VAL A 72 1.54 -4.52 -2.39
N ARG A 73 2.01 -3.58 -3.22
CA ARG A 73 3.33 -3.68 -3.86
C ARG A 73 4.46 -3.78 -2.84
N LEU A 74 4.39 -3.01 -1.75
CA LEU A 74 5.37 -3.06 -0.67
C LEU A 74 5.36 -4.43 0.02
N VAL A 75 4.18 -4.96 0.35
CA VAL A 75 4.05 -6.30 0.94
C VAL A 75 4.55 -7.39 0.00
N THR A 76 4.14 -7.39 -1.26
CA THR A 76 4.56 -8.43 -2.22
C THR A 76 6.06 -8.39 -2.44
N SER A 77 6.67 -7.19 -2.47
CA SER A 77 8.14 -7.07 -2.55
C SER A 77 8.85 -7.65 -1.32
N LEU A 78 8.21 -7.65 -0.15
CA LEU A 78 8.74 -8.23 1.09
C LEU A 78 8.61 -9.77 1.13
N VAL A 79 7.53 -10.33 0.57
CA VAL A 79 7.24 -11.77 0.69
C VAL A 79 7.58 -12.58 -0.58
N SER A 80 7.84 -11.92 -1.70
CA SER A 80 8.02 -12.58 -3.01
C SER A 80 9.11 -11.91 -3.84
N SER A 81 10.30 -11.75 -3.25
CA SER A 81 11.48 -11.15 -3.90
C SER A 81 12.00 -11.95 -5.11
N ASP A 82 11.69 -13.24 -5.20
CA ASP A 82 12.37 -14.18 -6.11
C ASP A 82 11.58 -14.45 -7.41
N LEU A 83 10.49 -13.71 -7.64
CA LEU A 83 9.66 -13.88 -8.83
C LEU A 83 10.28 -13.21 -10.07
N THR A 84 10.17 -13.89 -11.21
CA THR A 84 10.49 -13.27 -12.51
C THR A 84 9.57 -12.07 -12.81
N GLN A 85 10.00 -11.14 -13.66
CA GLN A 85 9.26 -9.89 -13.91
C GLN A 85 7.80 -10.12 -14.33
N GLY A 86 7.52 -11.10 -15.19
CA GLY A 86 6.16 -11.44 -15.63
C GLY A 86 5.31 -12.06 -14.52
N GLN A 87 5.89 -12.94 -13.71
CA GLN A 87 5.21 -13.54 -12.56
C GLN A 87 4.91 -12.49 -11.48
N SER A 88 5.83 -11.54 -11.27
CA SER A 88 5.68 -10.45 -10.30
C SER A 88 4.46 -9.56 -10.62
N GLN A 89 4.23 -9.22 -11.89
CA GLN A 89 3.07 -8.40 -12.29
C GLN A 89 1.73 -9.13 -12.08
N MET A 90 1.64 -10.40 -12.47
CA MET A 90 0.44 -11.21 -12.27
C MET A 90 0.17 -11.43 -10.78
N HIS A 91 1.22 -11.73 -10.02
CA HIS A 91 1.16 -11.88 -8.57
C HIS A 91 0.69 -10.60 -7.89
N GLU A 92 1.27 -9.44 -8.22
CA GLU A 92 0.84 -8.14 -7.70
C GLU A 92 -0.64 -7.85 -8.02
N THR A 93 -1.09 -8.18 -9.24
CA THR A 93 -2.49 -7.98 -9.65
C THR A 93 -3.44 -8.83 -8.82
N LEU A 94 -3.14 -10.12 -8.63
CA LEU A 94 -3.95 -11.00 -7.78
C LEU A 94 -3.96 -10.50 -6.33
N TRP A 95 -2.82 -10.08 -5.80
CA TRP A 95 -2.73 -9.53 -4.45
C TRP A 95 -3.48 -8.21 -4.28
N ARG A 96 -3.53 -7.36 -5.30
CA ARG A 96 -4.33 -6.12 -5.27
C ARG A 96 -5.81 -6.40 -5.13
N MET A 97 -6.28 -7.54 -5.64
CA MET A 97 -7.67 -7.98 -5.49
C MET A 97 -7.91 -8.70 -4.16
N LEU A 98 -6.99 -9.58 -3.76
CA LEU A 98 -7.19 -10.50 -2.64
C LEU A 98 -6.83 -9.90 -1.28
N LEU A 99 -5.72 -9.17 -1.17
CA LEU A 99 -5.26 -8.65 0.12
C LEU A 99 -6.27 -7.71 0.80
N PRO A 100 -6.96 -6.79 0.09
CA PRO A 100 -7.98 -5.94 0.71
C PRO A 100 -9.19 -6.68 1.28
N MET A 101 -9.38 -7.97 0.95
CA MET A 101 -10.43 -8.79 1.58
C MET A 101 -10.05 -9.26 2.99
N HIS A 102 -8.75 -9.23 3.34
CA HIS A 102 -8.22 -9.72 4.62
C HIS A 102 -7.65 -8.64 5.53
N ILE A 103 -7.34 -7.48 4.93
CA ILE A 103 -6.66 -6.36 5.56
C ILE A 103 -7.49 -5.11 5.28
N ASP A 104 -7.91 -4.43 6.34
CA ASP A 104 -8.76 -3.25 6.21
C ASP A 104 -8.00 -2.04 5.66
N ARG A 105 -8.76 -0.99 5.27
CA ARG A 105 -8.18 0.23 4.70
C ARG A 105 -7.23 0.93 5.67
N SER A 106 -7.50 0.90 6.99
CA SER A 106 -6.64 1.53 7.99
C SER A 106 -5.29 0.83 8.08
N GLN A 107 -5.29 -0.51 8.05
CA GLN A 107 -4.09 -1.33 8.00
C GLN A 107 -3.33 -1.15 6.68
N MET A 108 -3.98 -0.84 5.56
CA MET A 108 -3.30 -0.48 4.32
C MET A 108 -2.50 0.82 4.44
N TYR A 109 -3.02 1.84 5.14
CA TYR A 109 -2.20 3.00 5.50
C TYR A 109 -1.06 2.59 6.42
N GLY A 110 -1.34 1.73 7.39
CA GLY A 110 -0.32 1.18 8.29
C GLY A 110 0.86 0.59 7.53
N ILE A 111 0.57 -0.34 6.62
CA ILE A 111 1.55 -1.00 5.76
C ILE A 111 2.32 0.04 4.94
N TYR A 112 1.61 0.98 4.31
CA TYR A 112 2.25 2.04 3.52
C TYR A 112 3.24 2.84 4.38
N CYS A 113 2.83 3.29 5.55
CA CYS A 113 3.66 4.10 6.44
C CYS A 113 4.87 3.31 6.95
N SER A 114 4.65 2.08 7.45
CA SER A 114 5.70 1.25 8.04
C SER A 114 6.72 0.74 7.02
N LEU A 115 6.32 0.47 5.78
CA LEU A 115 7.20 -0.13 4.77
C LEU A 115 7.76 0.86 3.75
N SER A 116 7.25 2.10 3.69
CA SER A 116 7.77 3.10 2.76
C SER A 116 9.22 3.43 3.10
N TYR A 117 10.10 3.29 2.11
CA TYR A 117 11.49 3.72 2.24
C TYR A 117 11.55 5.24 2.35
N ASN A 118 12.28 5.74 3.35
CA ASN A 118 12.41 7.16 3.64
C ASN A 118 13.81 7.72 3.30
N GLY A 119 14.64 6.94 2.61
CA GLY A 119 15.98 7.33 2.18
C GLY A 119 17.12 6.80 3.05
N LEU A 120 16.82 6.30 4.25
CA LEU A 120 17.77 5.60 5.11
C LEU A 120 17.24 4.23 5.53
N ASN A 121 15.99 4.19 6.00
CA ASN A 121 15.29 2.99 6.46
C ASN A 121 13.81 3.07 6.03
N GLN A 122 12.98 2.14 6.52
CA GLN A 122 11.53 2.19 6.35
C GLN A 122 10.85 2.93 7.51
N GLY A 123 9.63 3.42 7.30
CA GLY A 123 8.81 4.05 8.33
C GLY A 123 8.73 5.57 8.18
N LEU A 124 7.52 6.13 8.23
CA LEU A 124 7.32 7.59 8.25
C LEU A 124 7.67 8.19 9.60
N SER A 125 7.33 7.50 10.69
CA SER A 125 7.62 7.95 12.06
C SER A 125 9.12 8.02 12.31
N SER A 126 9.89 7.06 11.77
CA SER A 126 11.35 7.12 11.81
C SER A 126 11.91 8.34 11.06
N PHE A 127 11.34 8.69 9.91
CA PHE A 127 11.73 9.90 9.17
C PHE A 127 11.38 11.16 9.96
N ALA A 128 10.15 11.27 10.46
CA ALA A 128 9.67 12.44 11.19
C ALA A 128 10.48 12.70 12.47
N ASN A 129 10.77 11.66 13.23
CA ASN A 129 11.61 11.75 14.41
C ASN A 129 13.04 12.17 14.07
N ARG A 130 13.62 11.62 12.99
CA ARG A 130 14.98 11.97 12.56
C ARG A 130 15.08 13.41 12.04
N GLU A 131 14.12 13.84 11.23
CA GLU A 131 14.17 15.12 10.53
C GLU A 131 13.66 16.28 11.40
N PHE A 132 12.67 16.03 12.24
CA PHE A 132 11.97 17.08 13.01
C PHE A 132 11.97 16.86 14.53
N GLY A 133 12.43 15.70 15.02
CA GLY A 133 12.39 15.37 16.44
C GLY A 133 10.98 15.21 17.00
N LYS A 134 9.99 14.89 16.16
CA LYS A 134 8.58 14.87 16.52
C LYS A 134 7.85 13.63 16.01
N PRO A 135 6.85 13.14 16.77
CA PRO A 135 5.90 12.14 16.26
C PRO A 135 5.03 12.75 15.15
N LEU A 136 4.44 11.89 14.30
CA LEU A 136 3.59 12.27 13.17
C LEU A 136 2.40 13.14 13.60
N SER A 137 1.83 12.87 14.77
CA SER A 137 0.71 13.63 15.34
C SER A 137 1.04 15.09 15.69
N GLN A 138 2.32 15.41 15.90
CA GLN A 138 2.79 16.74 16.30
C GLN A 138 3.46 17.53 15.17
N LEU A 139 3.46 16.98 13.96
CA LEU A 139 4.03 17.66 12.81
C LEU A 139 3.16 18.86 12.40
N SER A 140 3.83 19.96 12.05
CA SER A 140 3.14 21.03 11.33
C SER A 140 2.65 20.52 9.97
N PRO A 141 1.65 21.18 9.34
CA PRO A 141 1.15 20.74 8.03
C PRO A 141 2.26 20.60 6.97
N MET A 142 3.25 21.49 6.98
CA MET A 142 4.39 21.39 6.08
C MET A 142 5.31 20.22 6.42
N GLN A 143 5.61 20.01 7.71
CA GLN A 143 6.44 18.87 8.15
C GLN A 143 5.79 17.52 7.82
N ALA A 144 4.48 17.42 7.99
CA ALA A 144 3.68 16.25 7.62
C ALA A 144 3.73 16.03 6.09
N ALA A 145 3.55 17.09 5.30
CA ALA A 145 3.63 17.01 3.85
C ALA A 145 5.03 16.60 3.36
N THR A 146 6.09 17.13 3.96
CA THR A 146 7.48 16.72 3.68
C THR A 146 7.71 15.25 4.02
N THR A 147 7.20 14.81 5.18
CA THR A 147 7.28 13.40 5.63
C THR A 147 6.60 12.45 4.66
N VAL A 148 5.46 12.80 4.09
CA VAL A 148 4.80 11.94 3.08
C VAL A 148 5.46 12.10 1.70
N ALA A 149 5.90 13.30 1.33
CA ALA A 149 6.51 13.57 0.03
C ALA A 149 7.80 12.78 -0.18
N ILE A 150 8.58 12.55 0.89
CA ILE A 150 9.86 11.85 0.78
C ILE A 150 9.73 10.45 0.18
N THR A 151 8.62 9.74 0.45
CA THR A 151 8.40 8.35 0.02
C THR A 151 8.34 8.17 -1.50
N HIS A 152 8.09 9.26 -2.24
CA HIS A 152 7.97 9.20 -3.69
C HIS A 152 9.33 9.02 -4.39
N ALA A 153 10.36 9.72 -3.92
CA ALA A 153 11.71 9.62 -4.49
C ALA A 153 12.79 9.95 -3.44
N PRO A 154 12.95 9.11 -2.38
CA PRO A 154 13.73 9.48 -1.21
C PRO A 154 15.18 9.89 -1.53
N THR A 155 15.87 9.07 -2.33
CA THR A 155 17.27 9.32 -2.70
C THR A 155 17.47 10.61 -3.49
N LEU A 156 16.51 10.98 -4.36
CA LEU A 156 16.57 12.22 -5.13
C LEU A 156 16.30 13.44 -4.24
N TYR A 157 15.29 13.35 -3.38
CA TYR A 157 14.86 14.45 -2.50
C TYR A 157 15.82 14.71 -1.34
N LEU A 158 16.52 13.69 -0.85
CA LEU A 158 17.59 13.89 0.13
C LEU A 158 18.80 14.60 -0.47
N ARG A 159 19.07 14.42 -1.77
CA ARG A 159 20.14 15.13 -2.49
C ARG A 159 19.76 16.58 -2.82
N ASP A 160 18.50 16.83 -3.14
CA ASP A 160 17.98 18.16 -3.48
C ASP A 160 16.75 18.50 -2.63
N ARG A 161 17.02 19.17 -1.50
CA ARG A 161 15.99 19.57 -0.53
C ARG A 161 14.99 20.57 -1.10
N ASN A 162 15.38 21.41 -2.06
CA ASN A 162 14.47 22.37 -2.68
C ASN A 162 13.35 21.65 -3.46
N ARG A 163 13.68 20.55 -4.15
CA ARG A 163 12.68 19.71 -4.82
C ARG A 163 11.72 19.05 -3.84
N LEU A 164 12.23 18.60 -2.70
CA LEU A 164 11.40 18.03 -1.64
C LEU A 164 10.39 19.07 -1.12
N ASP A 165 10.85 20.29 -0.84
CA ASP A 165 10.00 21.36 -0.34
C ASP A 165 8.94 21.77 -1.37
N GLN A 166 9.30 21.84 -2.66
CA GLN A 166 8.35 22.12 -3.72
C GLN A 166 7.28 21.01 -3.83
N ARG A 167 7.71 19.73 -3.74
CA ARG A 167 6.80 18.58 -3.73
C ARG A 167 5.88 18.60 -2.52
N ALA A 168 6.41 18.89 -1.32
CA ALA A 168 5.65 18.97 -0.08
C ALA A 168 4.59 20.09 -0.14
N ARG A 169 4.94 21.28 -0.64
CA ARG A 169 3.99 22.37 -0.87
C ARG A 169 2.88 21.97 -1.82
N ALA A 170 3.22 21.38 -2.97
CA ALA A 170 2.23 20.92 -3.95
C ALA A 170 1.32 19.84 -3.36
N LEU A 171 1.88 18.93 -2.56
CA LEU A 171 1.14 17.88 -1.87
C LEU A 171 0.15 18.45 -0.85
N LEU A 172 0.60 19.42 -0.05
CA LEU A 172 -0.23 20.08 0.95
C LEU A 172 -1.43 20.76 0.31
N VAL A 173 -1.22 21.53 -0.77
CA VAL A 173 -2.30 22.17 -1.53
C VAL A 173 -3.28 21.12 -2.07
N LYS A 174 -2.77 20.02 -2.63
CA LYS A 174 -3.61 18.93 -3.14
C LYS A 174 -4.44 18.26 -2.04
N SER A 175 -3.90 18.11 -0.82
CA SER A 175 -4.60 17.48 0.31
C SER A 175 -5.76 18.31 0.88
N GLN A 176 -5.77 19.62 0.62
CA GLN A 176 -6.86 20.52 1.02
C GLN A 176 -8.04 20.48 0.03
N HIS A 177 -7.81 20.00 -1.18
CA HIS A 177 -8.81 19.87 -2.24
C HIS A 177 -8.85 18.42 -2.75
N PRO A 178 -9.30 17.45 -1.91
CA PRO A 178 -9.45 16.07 -2.34
C PRO A 178 -10.44 16.01 -3.51
N ARG A 179 -10.03 15.34 -4.59
CA ARG A 179 -10.88 15.05 -5.75
C ARG A 179 -11.87 13.94 -5.44
#